data_AF-A0A6G0TYL1-F1
#
_entry.id   AF-A0A6G0TYL1-F1
#
_cell.length_a   1.000
_cell.length_b   1.000
_cell.length_c   1.000
_cell.angle_alpha   90.00
_cell.angle_beta   90.00
_cell.angle_gamma   90.00
#
_symmetry.space_group_name_H-M   'P 1'
#
loop_
_entity.id
_entity.type
_entity.pdbx_description
1 polymer ?
#
loop_
_entity_poly.entity_id
_entity_poly.type
_entity_poly.pdbx_seq_one_letter_code
_entity_poly.pdbx_strand_id
1 'polypeptide(L)'
;MAIGLTSPFYTVIFVLSAILFYTPRWLWKHWEGGKIRALMMDLDVAICTDAEKKQKKKILLDYLWENLRYHNWWTYRYYLCETMALLNVVGQMFMMNRFFDGAFLTFGIDVIRFLESDQEDRVDPMIFIFPRMTKCIFHKFGVSGEVETHDSICILPLNAVNEKIYVFLWFWFMILGVLSAAVIVYRFIIIVSPRMRVYLFCIRFRLIKRQAIGNIVRRSKLGDWMLLYVLGDNIDSVVFRDIVHDLSHRLEAYHNKNSTVRTVDA
;
A
#
# COMPACT_ATOMS: atom_id res chain seq x y z
N MET A 1 25.25 -31.05 4.57
CA MET A 1 24.05 -30.62 3.82
C MET A 1 24.43 -29.36 3.05
N ALA A 2 24.39 -29.42 1.72
CA ALA A 2 25.12 -28.53 0.84
C ALA A 2 24.51 -27.11 0.76
N ILE A 3 25.17 -26.14 1.37
CA ILE A 3 24.88 -24.70 1.23
C ILE A 3 25.32 -24.17 -0.17
N GLY A 4 25.96 -25.02 -0.99
CA GLY A 4 26.36 -24.70 -2.37
C GLY A 4 25.23 -24.74 -3.42
N LEU A 5 24.02 -25.18 -3.08
CA LEU A 5 22.88 -25.30 -4.01
C LEU A 5 21.77 -24.24 -3.81
N THR A 6 21.96 -23.28 -2.90
CA THR A 6 20.91 -22.32 -2.53
C THR A 6 20.75 -21.14 -3.50
N SER A 7 21.74 -20.84 -4.36
CA SER A 7 21.72 -19.72 -5.31
C SER A 7 20.47 -19.63 -6.22
N PRO A 8 20.02 -20.71 -6.91
CA PRO A 8 18.81 -20.64 -7.74
C PRO A 8 17.53 -20.40 -6.92
N PHE A 9 17.45 -20.94 -5.70
CA PHE A 9 16.26 -20.79 -4.85
C PHE A 9 16.08 -19.35 -4.36
N TYR A 10 17.16 -18.65 -4.01
CA TYR A 10 17.10 -17.23 -3.62
C TYR A 10 16.50 -16.37 -4.73
N THR A 11 16.97 -16.54 -5.97
CA THR A 11 16.48 -15.77 -7.12
C THR A 11 14.99 -16.00 -7.35
N VAL A 12 14.53 -17.26 -7.28
CA VAL A 12 13.11 -17.61 -7.44
C VAL A 12 12.26 -16.95 -6.35
N ILE A 13 12.72 -16.97 -5.09
CA ILE A 13 12.01 -16.34 -3.98
C ILE A 13 11.91 -14.83 -4.18
N PHE A 14 12.99 -14.15 -4.57
CA PHE A 14 12.96 -12.71 -4.82
C PHE A 14 12.03 -12.32 -5.97
N VAL A 15 12.01 -13.11 -7.05
CA VAL A 15 11.08 -12.89 -8.17
C VAL A 15 9.64 -13.08 -7.72
N LEU A 16 9.35 -14.14 -6.96
CA LEU A 16 8.03 -14.39 -6.40
C LEU A 16 7.59 -13.26 -5.46
N SER A 17 8.49 -12.79 -4.59
CA SER A 17 8.25 -11.65 -3.72
C SER A 17 7.92 -10.38 -4.50
N ALA A 18 8.67 -10.08 -5.57
CA ALA A 18 8.42 -8.92 -6.41
C ALA A 18 7.03 -8.97 -7.09
N ILE A 19 6.63 -10.14 -7.60
CA ILE A 19 5.31 -10.35 -8.21
C ILE A 19 4.20 -10.16 -7.18
N LEU A 20 4.35 -10.72 -5.98
CA LEU A 20 3.36 -10.59 -4.90
C LEU A 20 3.22 -9.14 -4.42
N PHE A 21 4.32 -8.38 -4.30
CA PHE A 21 4.24 -6.95 -3.98
C PHE A 21 3.59 -6.10 -5.08
N TYR A 22 3.68 -6.52 -6.34
CA TYR A 22 3.01 -5.84 -7.46
C TYR A 22 1.50 -6.12 -7.51
N THR A 23 1.06 -7.26 -6.95
CA THR A 23 -0.32 -7.76 -7.09
C THR A 23 -1.39 -6.80 -6.58
N PRO A 24 -1.28 -6.17 -5.38
CA PRO A 24 -2.30 -5.20 -4.91
C PRO A 24 -2.47 -4.00 -5.84
N ARG A 25 -1.37 -3.49 -6.40
CA ARG A 25 -1.40 -2.35 -7.34
C ARG A 25 -2.04 -2.74 -8.66
N TRP A 26 -1.66 -3.89 -9.20
CA TRP A 26 -2.24 -4.43 -10.42
C TRP A 26 -3.74 -4.66 -10.26
N LEU A 27 -4.15 -5.30 -9.16
CA LEU A 27 -5.54 -5.57 -8.84
C LEU A 27 -6.36 -4.28 -8.73
N TRP A 28 -5.84 -3.27 -8.04
CA TRP A 28 -6.49 -1.96 -7.96
C TRP A 28 -6.65 -1.31 -9.34
N LYS A 29 -5.59 -1.29 -10.15
CA LYS A 29 -5.63 -0.70 -11.50
C LYS A 29 -6.68 -1.36 -12.39
N HIS A 30 -6.82 -2.68 -12.31
CA HIS A 30 -7.86 -3.42 -13.04
C HIS A 30 -9.26 -3.16 -12.49
N TRP A 31 -9.44 -3.07 -11.18
CA TRP A 31 -10.75 -2.82 -10.56
C TRP A 31 -11.23 -1.38 -10.68
N GLU A 32 -10.30 -0.41 -10.70
CA GLU A 32 -10.61 1.01 -10.89
C GLU A 32 -11.07 1.29 -12.32
N GLY A 33 -10.50 0.57 -13.31
CA GLY A 33 -10.93 0.65 -14.72
C GLY A 33 -10.80 2.05 -15.34
N GLY A 34 -9.95 2.91 -14.77
CA GLY A 34 -9.77 4.29 -15.24
C GLY A 34 -10.92 5.24 -14.91
N LYS A 35 -11.84 4.85 -14.00
CA LYS A 35 -13.00 5.68 -13.62
C LYS A 35 -12.62 7.09 -13.20
N ILE A 36 -11.62 7.24 -12.33
CA ILE A 36 -11.17 8.55 -11.84
C ILE A 36 -10.64 9.42 -13.00
N ARG A 37 -9.84 8.86 -13.90
CA ARG A 37 -9.35 9.55 -15.11
C ARG A 37 -10.48 9.97 -16.04
N ALA A 38 -11.49 9.11 -16.22
CA ALA A 38 -12.66 9.42 -17.03
C ALA A 38 -13.51 10.55 -16.42
N LEU A 39 -13.67 10.58 -15.10
CA LEU A 39 -14.41 11.64 -14.39
C LEU A 39 -13.69 12.98 -14.38
N MET A 40 -12.35 12.99 -14.39
CA MET A 40 -11.59 14.24 -14.45
C MET A 40 -11.81 14.98 -15.77
N MET A 41 -12.02 14.30 -16.89
CA MET A 41 -12.25 14.92 -18.21
C MET A 41 -11.25 16.05 -18.56
N ASP A 42 -9.98 15.92 -18.19
CA ASP A 42 -8.92 16.93 -18.33
C ASP A 42 -9.24 18.28 -17.64
N LEU A 43 -10.02 18.25 -16.57
CA LEU A 43 -10.37 19.43 -15.76
C LEU A 43 -9.23 19.83 -14.79
N ASP A 44 -8.10 19.14 -14.86
CA ASP A 44 -6.82 19.47 -14.25
C ASP A 44 -6.01 20.50 -15.08
N VAL A 45 -6.30 20.62 -16.37
CA VAL A 45 -5.58 21.51 -17.29
C VAL A 45 -6.14 22.94 -17.25
N ALA A 46 -5.29 23.92 -16.93
CA ALA A 46 -5.68 25.33 -16.85
C ALA A 46 -6.13 25.92 -18.20
N ILE A 47 -5.65 25.34 -19.32
CA ILE A 47 -5.78 25.79 -20.71
C ILE A 47 -7.07 25.25 -21.36
N CYS A 48 -8.21 25.37 -20.68
CA CYS A 48 -9.53 25.12 -21.29
C CYS A 48 -10.33 26.40 -21.33
N THR A 49 -11.13 26.59 -22.39
CA THR A 49 -12.04 27.73 -22.49
C THR A 49 -13.13 27.65 -21.41
N ASP A 50 -13.62 28.81 -20.95
CA ASP A 50 -14.63 28.86 -19.87
C ASP A 50 -15.94 28.13 -20.24
N ALA A 51 -16.28 28.10 -21.53
CA ALA A 51 -17.43 27.37 -22.05
C ALA A 51 -17.27 25.84 -21.87
N GLU A 52 -16.11 25.30 -22.23
CA GLU A 52 -15.80 23.88 -22.07
C GLU A 52 -15.76 23.48 -20.60
N LYS A 53 -15.14 24.31 -19.74
CA LYS A 53 -15.12 24.08 -18.28
C LYS A 53 -16.53 24.01 -17.72
N LYS A 54 -17.43 24.91 -18.13
CA LYS A 54 -18.83 24.93 -17.67
C LYS A 54 -19.59 23.68 -18.11
N GLN A 55 -19.37 23.21 -19.34
CA GLN A 55 -20.00 21.99 -19.85
C GLN A 55 -19.50 20.74 -19.10
N LYS A 56 -18.18 20.56 -18.99
CA LYS A 56 -17.56 19.43 -18.27
C LYS A 56 -17.99 19.41 -16.79
N LYS A 57 -18.01 20.58 -16.14
CA LYS A 57 -18.52 20.76 -14.77
C LYS A 57 -19.96 20.23 -14.63
N LYS A 58 -20.84 20.60 -15.57
CA LYS A 58 -22.25 20.17 -15.54
C LYS A 58 -22.38 18.65 -15.68
N ILE A 59 -21.68 18.06 -16.65
CA ILE A 59 -21.67 16.61 -16.87
C ILE A 59 -21.20 15.86 -15.62
N LEU A 60 -20.10 16.31 -15.02
CA LEU A 60 -19.56 15.72 -13.80
C LEU A 60 -20.55 15.83 -12.63
N LEU A 61 -21.19 16.99 -12.48
CA LEU A 61 -22.16 17.21 -11.41
C LEU A 61 -23.42 16.35 -11.58
N ASP A 62 -23.93 16.25 -12.81
CA ASP A 62 -25.08 15.39 -13.12
C ASP A 62 -24.73 13.91 -12.87
N TYR A 63 -23.53 13.45 -13.26
CA TYR A 63 -23.04 12.11 -12.93
C TYR A 63 -22.98 11.85 -11.41
N LEU A 64 -22.41 12.79 -10.64
CA LEU A 64 -22.30 12.67 -9.18
C LEU A 64 -23.67 12.63 -8.50
N TRP A 65 -24.65 13.35 -9.04
CA TRP A 65 -26.02 13.36 -8.55
C TRP A 65 -26.75 12.04 -8.84
N GLU A 66 -26.69 11.55 -10.08
CA GLU A 66 -27.37 10.34 -10.51
C GLU A 66 -26.80 9.07 -9.86
N ASN A 67 -25.48 9.03 -9.66
CA ASN A 67 -24.79 7.86 -9.11
C ASN A 67 -24.50 7.98 -7.60
N LEU A 68 -25.13 8.93 -6.92
CA LEU A 68 -24.95 9.12 -5.49
C LEU A 68 -25.35 7.83 -4.73
N ARG A 69 -24.54 7.41 -3.77
CA ARG A 69 -24.70 6.20 -2.93
C ARG A 69 -24.34 4.87 -3.58
N TYR A 70 -24.04 4.81 -4.89
CA TYR A 70 -23.64 3.57 -5.57
C TYR A 70 -22.12 3.29 -5.47
N HIS A 71 -21.33 4.27 -5.05
CA HIS A 71 -19.86 4.18 -5.01
C HIS A 71 -19.26 3.35 -3.87
N ASN A 72 -20.06 2.81 -2.94
CA ASN A 72 -19.51 2.08 -1.79
C ASN A 72 -18.74 0.83 -2.21
N TRP A 73 -19.24 0.12 -3.21
CA TRP A 73 -18.57 -1.08 -3.72
C TRP A 73 -17.17 -0.78 -4.28
N TRP A 74 -17.03 0.37 -4.96
CA TRP A 74 -15.73 0.85 -5.43
C TRP A 74 -14.77 1.13 -4.28
N THR A 75 -15.26 1.74 -3.19
CA THR A 75 -14.42 2.00 -2.00
C THR A 75 -14.08 0.74 -1.20
N TYR A 76 -14.98 -0.24 -1.11
CA TYR A 76 -14.67 -1.52 -0.48
C TYR A 76 -13.56 -2.26 -1.23
N ARG A 77 -13.58 -2.23 -2.57
CA ARG A 77 -12.49 -2.76 -3.41
C ARG A 77 -11.15 -2.06 -3.12
N TYR A 78 -11.16 -0.75 -2.92
CA TYR A 78 -9.96 0.00 -2.56
C TYR A 78 -9.38 -0.44 -1.22
N TYR A 79 -10.21 -0.49 -0.17
CA TYR A 79 -9.77 -0.92 1.16
C TYR A 79 -9.36 -2.39 1.20
N LEU A 80 -9.98 -3.23 0.37
CA LEU A 80 -9.55 -4.62 0.20
C LEU A 80 -8.14 -4.69 -0.39
N CYS A 81 -7.82 -3.87 -1.40
CA CYS A 81 -6.46 -3.80 -1.94
C CYS A 81 -5.43 -3.29 -0.92
N GLU A 82 -5.77 -2.27 -0.11
CA GLU A 82 -4.89 -1.79 0.98
C GLU A 82 -4.68 -2.89 2.04
N THR A 83 -5.74 -3.60 2.43
CA THR A 83 -5.65 -4.71 3.38
C THR A 83 -4.82 -5.86 2.81
N MET A 84 -5.01 -6.18 1.54
CA MET A 84 -4.22 -7.19 0.84
C MET A 84 -2.74 -6.80 0.73
N ALA A 85 -2.42 -5.50 0.64
CA ALA A 85 -1.04 -5.04 0.69
C ALA A 85 -0.40 -5.29 2.06
N LEU A 86 -1.10 -5.02 3.17
CA LEU A 86 -0.61 -5.36 4.51
C LEU A 86 -0.45 -6.89 4.68
N LEU A 87 -1.46 -7.66 4.27
CA LEU A 87 -1.39 -9.12 4.30
C LEU A 87 -0.24 -9.66 3.46
N ASN A 88 0.08 -9.03 2.32
CA ASN A 88 1.25 -9.38 1.53
C ASN A 88 2.53 -9.11 2.30
N VAL A 89 2.71 -7.96 2.95
CA VAL A 89 3.91 -7.68 3.76
C VAL A 89 4.07 -8.74 4.86
N VAL A 90 2.99 -9.04 5.59
CA VAL A 90 3.00 -10.06 6.66
C VAL A 90 3.29 -11.45 6.09
N GLY A 91 2.66 -11.82 4.98
CA GLY A 91 2.88 -13.10 4.29
C GLY A 91 4.32 -13.25 3.79
N GLN A 92 4.93 -12.19 3.25
CA GLN A 92 6.33 -12.17 2.85
C GLN A 92 7.26 -12.36 4.04
N MET A 93 6.96 -11.73 5.17
CA MET A 93 7.71 -11.92 6.42
C MET A 93 7.67 -13.39 6.88
N PHE A 94 6.49 -14.02 6.87
CA PHE A 94 6.34 -15.44 7.23
C PHE A 94 7.01 -16.39 6.24
N MET A 95 6.89 -16.12 4.94
CA MET A 95 7.55 -16.92 3.89
C MET A 95 9.06 -16.87 4.07
N MET A 96 9.62 -15.68 4.32
CA MET A 96 11.04 -15.50 4.57
C MET A 96 11.48 -16.18 5.87
N ASN A 97 10.66 -16.10 6.91
CA ASN A 97 10.90 -16.83 8.15
C ASN A 97 10.95 -18.33 7.97
N ARG A 98 10.03 -18.90 7.18
CA ARG A 98 10.04 -20.32 6.87
C ARG A 98 11.25 -20.75 6.05
N PHE A 99 11.76 -19.86 5.21
CA PHE A 99 12.95 -20.08 4.41
C PHE A 99 14.24 -20.08 5.24
N PHE A 100 14.31 -19.25 6.30
CA PHE A 100 15.42 -19.23 7.25
C PHE A 100 15.21 -20.10 8.50
N ASP A 101 14.45 -21.19 8.36
CA ASP A 101 14.15 -22.14 9.45
C ASP A 101 13.71 -21.50 10.77
N GLY A 102 12.94 -20.41 10.68
CA GLY A 102 12.35 -19.72 11.82
C GLY A 102 13.19 -18.58 12.42
N ALA A 103 14.39 -18.34 11.90
CA ALA A 103 15.30 -17.33 12.45
C ALA A 103 15.04 -15.90 11.95
N PHE A 104 14.25 -15.70 10.88
CA PHE A 104 14.08 -14.37 10.25
C PHE A 104 13.28 -13.39 11.11
N LEU A 105 12.30 -13.84 11.88
CA LEU A 105 11.47 -12.94 12.69
C LEU A 105 12.26 -12.30 13.82
N THR A 106 13.14 -13.07 14.48
CA THR A 106 14.00 -12.56 15.57
C THR A 106 15.25 -11.87 15.03
N PHE A 107 15.60 -12.11 13.78
CA PHE A 107 16.81 -11.65 13.11
C PHE A 107 17.17 -10.18 13.37
N GLY A 108 16.27 -9.23 13.13
CA GLY A 108 16.59 -7.82 13.33
C GLY A 108 16.78 -7.43 14.80
N ILE A 109 16.09 -8.11 15.71
CA ILE A 109 16.28 -7.92 17.16
C ILE A 109 17.64 -8.46 17.58
N ASP A 110 18.03 -9.62 17.06
CA ASP A 110 19.32 -10.25 17.34
C ASP A 110 20.48 -9.41 16.78
N VAL A 111 20.31 -8.76 15.62
CA VAL A 111 21.29 -7.82 15.06
C VAL A 111 21.44 -6.57 15.93
N ILE A 112 20.35 -6.01 16.45
CA ILE A 112 20.41 -4.85 17.37
C ILE A 112 21.14 -5.24 18.66
N ARG A 113 20.79 -6.39 19.25
CA ARG A 113 21.46 -6.90 20.46
C ARG A 113 22.94 -7.19 20.24
N PHE A 114 23.30 -7.69 19.06
CA PHE A 114 24.68 -7.91 18.68
C PHE A 114 25.47 -6.61 18.60
N LEU A 115 24.90 -5.56 17.99
CA LEU A 115 25.53 -4.22 17.93
C LEU A 115 25.80 -3.63 19.31
N GLU A 116 24.98 -3.98 20.31
CA GLU A 116 25.10 -3.51 21.69
C GLU A 116 26.05 -4.36 22.55
N SER A 117 26.43 -5.57 22.11
CA SER A 117 27.26 -6.52 22.87
C SER A 117 28.77 -6.22 22.82
N ASP A 118 29.48 -6.58 23.90
CA ASP A 118 30.94 -6.40 24.05
C ASP A 118 31.74 -7.25 23.07
N GLN A 119 32.91 -6.75 22.67
CA GLN A 119 33.68 -7.20 21.49
C GLN A 119 34.32 -8.59 21.61
N GLU A 120 34.46 -9.13 22.83
CA GLU A 120 35.16 -10.39 23.10
C GLU A 120 34.27 -11.65 22.94
N ASP A 121 32.95 -11.53 23.12
CA ASP A 121 31.99 -12.65 23.01
C ASP A 121 31.12 -12.59 21.73
N ARG A 122 31.52 -11.78 20.74
CA ARG A 122 30.74 -11.52 19.52
C ARG A 122 30.73 -12.73 18.57
N VAL A 123 29.80 -13.65 18.78
CA VAL A 123 29.39 -14.60 17.74
C VAL A 123 28.26 -13.97 16.93
N ASP A 124 28.55 -13.58 15.68
CA ASP A 124 27.53 -13.16 14.73
C ASP A 124 26.45 -14.26 14.64
N PRO A 125 25.18 -14.02 15.04
CA PRO A 125 24.10 -15.02 14.95
C PRO A 125 23.89 -15.53 13.52
N MET A 126 24.40 -14.75 12.58
CA MET A 126 24.30 -14.93 11.14
C MET A 126 25.27 -15.97 10.57
N ILE A 127 26.32 -16.38 11.29
CA ILE A 127 27.25 -17.43 10.85
C ILE A 127 26.53 -18.78 10.68
N PHE A 128 25.50 -19.03 11.48
CA PHE A 128 24.72 -20.28 11.43
C PHE A 128 23.80 -20.35 10.21
N ILE A 129 23.38 -19.21 9.67
CA ILE A 129 22.45 -19.11 8.55
C ILE A 129 23.22 -18.90 7.22
N PHE A 130 24.26 -18.06 7.26
CA PHE A 130 25.07 -17.68 6.10
C PHE A 130 26.57 -17.86 6.37
N PRO A 131 27.11 -19.08 6.29
CA PRO A 131 28.54 -19.29 6.48
C PRO A 131 29.33 -18.62 5.35
N ARG A 132 30.30 -17.79 5.74
CA ARG A 132 31.23 -17.10 4.83
C ARG A 132 32.40 -17.99 4.41
N MET A 133 32.67 -19.05 5.17
CA MET A 133 33.75 -20.01 4.94
C MET A 133 33.23 -21.44 5.15
N THR A 134 33.65 -22.38 4.31
CA THR A 134 33.26 -23.80 4.41
C THR A 134 34.47 -24.71 4.20
N LYS A 135 34.40 -25.95 4.70
CA LYS A 135 35.39 -26.99 4.40
C LYS A 135 34.98 -27.68 3.10
N CYS A 136 35.84 -27.57 2.09
CA CYS A 136 35.73 -28.30 0.82
C CYS A 136 36.67 -29.49 0.83
N ILE A 137 36.14 -30.67 0.50
CA ILE A 137 36.92 -31.91 0.39
C ILE A 137 37.12 -32.17 -1.10
N PHE A 138 38.37 -32.15 -1.53
CA PHE A 138 38.75 -32.48 -2.91
C PHE A 138 39.29 -33.91 -2.94
N HIS A 139 38.67 -34.76 -3.74
CA HIS A 139 39.16 -36.11 -4.01
C HIS A 139 40.05 -36.07 -5.25
N LYS A 140 41.31 -36.46 -5.11
CA LYS A 140 42.25 -36.65 -6.23
C LYS A 140 42.74 -38.08 -6.25
N PHE A 141 43.10 -38.57 -7.44
CA PHE A 141 43.73 -39.87 -7.60
C PHE A 141 45.25 -39.70 -7.61
N GLY A 142 45.94 -40.36 -6.68
CA GLY A 142 47.39 -40.36 -6.60
C GLY A 142 48.04 -41.20 -7.71
N VAL A 143 49.37 -41.11 -7.83
CA VAL A 143 50.16 -41.84 -8.83
C VAL A 143 50.02 -43.37 -8.73
N SER A 144 49.64 -43.88 -7.56
CA SER A 144 49.41 -45.30 -7.28
C SER A 144 47.95 -45.75 -7.52
N GLY A 145 47.06 -44.85 -7.96
CA GLY A 145 45.63 -45.12 -8.16
C GLY A 145 44.78 -45.05 -6.87
N GLU A 146 45.39 -44.77 -5.73
CA GLU A 146 44.69 -44.56 -4.45
C GLU A 146 43.98 -43.18 -4.42
N VAL A 147 42.83 -43.09 -3.75
CA VAL A 147 42.09 -41.83 -3.57
C VAL A 147 42.72 -41.04 -2.42
N GLU A 148 43.34 -39.91 -2.73
CA GLU A 148 43.80 -38.95 -1.73
C GLU A 148 42.77 -37.84 -1.52
N THR A 149 42.42 -37.60 -0.26
CA THR A 149 41.51 -36.53 0.17
C THR A 149 42.30 -35.30 0.60
N HIS A 150 42.07 -34.17 -0.07
CA HIS A 150 42.61 -32.87 0.31
C HIS A 150 41.51 -31.98 0.89
N ASP A 151 41.67 -31.60 2.14
CA ASP A 151 40.81 -30.64 2.80
C ASP A 151 41.28 -29.21 2.51
N SER A 152 40.37 -28.34 2.09
CA SER A 152 40.66 -26.93 1.81
C SER A 152 39.55 -26.03 2.35
N ILE A 153 39.89 -24.79 2.70
CA ILE A 153 38.91 -23.79 3.13
C ILE A 153 38.42 -23.03 1.89
N CYS A 154 37.10 -23.04 1.66
CA CYS A 154 36.43 -22.29 0.62
C CYS A 154 35.78 -21.03 1.19
N ILE A 155 35.91 -19.90 0.48
CA ILE A 155 35.21 -18.65 0.82
C ILE A 155 33.96 -18.53 -0.05
N LEU A 156 32.82 -18.18 0.56
CA LEU A 156 31.54 -17.95 -0.11
C LEU A 156 31.23 -16.43 -0.12
N PRO A 157 31.76 -15.65 -1.08
CA PRO A 157 31.55 -14.21 -1.12
C PRO A 157 30.08 -13.84 -1.31
N LEU A 158 29.29 -14.68 -2.00
CA LEU A 158 27.86 -14.46 -2.19
C LEU A 158 27.07 -14.43 -0.88
N ASN A 159 27.47 -15.25 0.11
CA ASN A 159 26.81 -15.29 1.41
C ASN A 159 27.07 -14.02 2.22
N ALA A 160 28.26 -13.42 2.11
CA ALA A 160 28.58 -12.14 2.75
C ALA A 160 27.77 -10.97 2.19
N VAL A 161 27.40 -11.02 0.91
CA VAL A 161 26.51 -10.01 0.30
C VAL A 161 25.06 -10.24 0.75
N ASN A 162 24.59 -11.49 0.68
CA ASN A 162 23.24 -11.86 1.10
C ASN A 162 22.99 -11.47 2.56
N GLU A 163 23.97 -11.73 3.43
CA GLU A 163 24.01 -11.30 4.82
C GLU A 163 23.51 -9.85 4.99
N LYS A 164 24.10 -8.90 4.26
CA LYS A 164 23.76 -7.47 4.37
C LYS A 164 22.42 -7.13 3.74
N ILE A 165 22.08 -7.77 2.62
CA ILE A 165 20.79 -7.58 1.93
C ILE A 165 19.63 -7.99 2.85
N TYR A 166 19.73 -9.14 3.53
CA TYR A 166 18.65 -9.62 4.40
C TYR A 166 18.48 -8.80 5.67
N VAL A 167 19.56 -8.24 6.22
CA VAL A 167 19.48 -7.25 7.32
C VAL A 167 18.70 -6.02 6.85
N PHE A 168 19.05 -5.46 5.69
CA PHE A 168 18.34 -4.33 5.12
C PHE A 168 16.85 -4.65 4.86
N LEU A 169 16.55 -5.80 4.27
CA LEU A 169 15.19 -6.22 3.95
C LEU A 169 14.31 -6.42 5.19
N TRP A 170 14.86 -6.92 6.29
CA TRP A 170 14.12 -7.08 7.54
C TRP A 170 13.63 -5.73 8.07
N PHE A 171 14.52 -4.75 8.18
CA PHE A 171 14.15 -3.39 8.61
C PHE A 171 13.15 -2.75 7.65
N TRP A 172 13.36 -2.96 6.34
CA TRP A 172 12.46 -2.48 5.31
C TRP A 172 11.05 -3.05 5.44
N PHE A 173 10.90 -4.37 5.65
CA PHE A 173 9.59 -5.00 5.85
C PHE A 173 8.91 -4.54 7.14
N MET A 174 9.66 -4.32 8.23
CA MET A 174 9.11 -3.75 9.46
C MET A 174 8.56 -2.34 9.23
N ILE A 175 9.32 -1.47 8.56
CA ILE A 175 8.87 -0.12 8.22
C ILE A 175 7.63 -0.16 7.32
N LEU A 176 7.65 -0.97 6.25
CA LEU A 176 6.50 -1.13 5.36
C LEU A 176 5.27 -1.67 6.07
N GLY A 177 5.45 -2.61 7.00
CA GLY A 177 4.38 -3.17 7.81
C GLY A 177 3.74 -2.12 8.70
N VAL A 178 4.54 -1.34 9.42
CA VAL A 178 4.07 -0.24 10.29
C VAL A 178 3.35 0.84 9.47
N LEU A 179 3.92 1.29 8.36
CA LEU A 179 3.30 2.30 7.50
C LEU A 179 1.96 1.80 6.93
N SER A 180 1.92 0.55 6.45
CA SER A 180 0.70 -0.05 5.89
C SER A 180 -0.37 -0.24 6.96
N ALA A 181 0.01 -0.67 8.16
CA ALA A 181 -0.90 -0.76 9.31
C ALA A 181 -1.43 0.62 9.72
N ALA A 182 -0.58 1.65 9.77
CA ALA A 182 -0.99 3.02 10.07
C ALA A 182 -2.02 3.55 9.06
N VAL A 183 -1.84 3.26 7.77
CA VAL A 183 -2.82 3.62 6.72
C VAL A 183 -4.16 2.93 6.98
N ILE A 184 -4.16 1.63 7.30
CA ILE A 184 -5.40 0.90 7.58
C ILE A 184 -6.10 1.45 8.83
N VAL A 185 -5.36 1.74 9.90
CA VAL A 185 -5.92 2.38 11.11
C VAL A 185 -6.52 3.74 10.78
N TYR A 186 -5.81 4.56 10.00
CA TYR A 186 -6.33 5.84 9.54
C TYR A 186 -7.63 5.69 8.74
N ARG A 187 -7.72 4.70 7.83
CA ARG A 187 -8.97 4.41 7.10
C ARG A 187 -10.08 3.92 8.01
N PHE A 188 -9.76 3.08 8.99
CA PHE A 188 -10.73 2.59 9.95
C PHE A 188 -11.34 3.74 10.75
N ILE A 189 -10.53 4.71 11.20
CA ILE A 189 -11.00 5.93 11.87
C ILE A 189 -11.96 6.72 10.96
N ILE A 190 -11.65 6.84 9.67
CA ILE A 190 -12.53 7.51 8.69
C ILE A 190 -13.87 6.77 8.51
N ILE A 191 -13.85 5.44 8.52
CA ILE A 191 -15.06 4.62 8.39
C ILE A 191 -15.97 4.83 9.61
N VAL A 192 -15.40 4.81 10.82
CA VAL A 192 -16.16 4.92 12.07
C VAL A 192 -16.63 6.36 12.34
N SER A 193 -15.79 7.37 12.05
CA SER A 193 -16.05 8.75 12.44
C SER A 193 -16.46 9.65 11.27
N PRO A 194 -17.77 9.97 11.12
CA PRO A 194 -18.21 10.97 10.12
C PRO A 194 -17.70 12.37 10.44
N ARG A 195 -17.36 12.67 11.71
CA ARG A 195 -16.73 13.95 12.08
C ARG A 195 -15.35 14.09 11.46
N MET A 196 -14.58 13.01 11.41
CA MET A 196 -13.25 13.03 10.81
C MET A 196 -13.29 13.23 9.30
N ARG A 197 -14.32 12.71 8.63
CA ARG A 197 -14.56 12.97 7.20
C ARG A 197 -14.75 14.45 6.90
N VAL A 198 -15.53 15.17 7.70
CA VAL A 198 -15.72 16.62 7.54
C VAL A 198 -14.41 17.36 7.81
N TYR A 199 -13.71 17.01 8.89
CA TYR A 199 -12.45 17.66 9.27
C TYR A 199 -11.38 17.53 8.18
N LEU A 200 -11.18 16.32 7.64
CA LEU A 200 -10.22 16.06 6.57
C LEU A 200 -10.55 16.84 5.30
N PHE A 201 -11.83 16.88 4.91
CA PHE A 201 -12.27 17.67 3.76
C PHE A 201 -11.99 19.16 3.96
N CYS A 202 -12.28 19.69 5.15
CA CYS A 202 -12.07 21.11 5.44
C CYS A 202 -10.58 21.50 5.48
N ILE A 203 -9.70 20.63 5.98
CA ILE A 203 -8.25 20.89 5.98
C ILE A 203 -7.71 20.96 4.56
N ARG A 204 -8.07 19.98 3.74
CA ARG A 204 -7.56 19.86 2.36
C ARG A 204 -8.14 20.95 1.46
N PHE A 205 -9.44 21.21 1.57
CA PHE A 205 -10.19 22.14 0.71
C PHE A 205 -10.62 23.38 1.48
N ARG A 206 -9.65 24.21 1.87
CA ARG A 206 -9.89 25.45 2.64
C ARG A 206 -10.80 26.47 1.94
N LEU A 207 -10.91 26.39 0.61
CA LEU A 207 -11.75 27.26 -0.23
C LEU A 207 -13.25 26.99 -0.09
N ILE A 208 -13.65 25.85 0.48
CA ILE A 208 -15.05 25.41 0.52
C ILE A 208 -15.66 25.70 1.89
N LYS A 209 -16.89 26.24 1.92
CA LYS A 209 -17.60 26.49 3.19
C LYS A 209 -17.84 25.19 3.96
N ARG A 210 -17.54 25.20 5.26
CA ARG A 210 -17.73 24.06 6.18
C ARG A 210 -19.17 23.54 6.20
N GLN A 211 -20.16 24.42 6.04
CA GLN A 211 -21.59 24.05 6.01
C GLN A 211 -21.92 23.18 4.78
N ALA A 212 -21.44 23.55 3.59
CA ALA A 212 -21.67 22.78 2.36
C ALA A 212 -21.06 21.37 2.47
N ILE A 213 -19.84 21.27 2.98
CA ILE A 213 -19.17 19.98 3.25
C ILE A 213 -19.97 19.16 4.27
N GLY A 214 -20.38 19.77 5.38
CA GLY A 214 -21.15 19.08 6.42
C GLY A 214 -22.47 18.51 5.89
N ASN A 215 -23.15 19.25 5.03
CA ASN A 215 -24.42 18.83 4.42
C ASN A 215 -24.23 17.67 3.44
N ILE A 216 -23.15 17.69 2.65
CA ILE A 216 -22.80 16.57 1.77
C ILE A 216 -22.43 15.34 2.58
N VAL A 217 -21.48 15.45 3.52
CA VAL A 217 -20.97 14.30 4.30
C VAL A 217 -22.07 13.64 5.13
N ARG A 218 -23.02 14.40 5.67
CA ARG A 218 -24.14 13.86 6.45
C ARG A 218 -25.14 13.08 5.59
N ARG A 219 -25.24 13.40 4.30
CA ARG A 219 -26.23 12.82 3.36
C ARG A 219 -25.63 11.78 2.42
N SER A 220 -24.33 11.86 2.16
CA SER A 220 -23.59 10.95 1.30
C SER A 220 -23.07 9.74 2.06
N LYS A 221 -22.89 8.62 1.36
CA LYS A 221 -22.26 7.42 1.95
C LYS A 221 -20.73 7.55 1.89
N LEU A 222 -20.04 6.64 2.58
CA LEU A 222 -18.57 6.63 2.62
C LEU A 222 -17.95 6.60 1.21
N GLY A 223 -18.55 5.86 0.27
CA GLY A 223 -18.00 5.76 -1.08
C GLY A 223 -18.06 7.07 -1.87
N ASP A 224 -19.13 7.83 -1.72
CA ASP A 224 -19.25 9.14 -2.39
C ASP A 224 -18.28 10.14 -1.79
N TRP A 225 -18.10 10.12 -0.45
CA TRP A 225 -17.09 10.94 0.22
C TRP A 225 -15.68 10.63 -0.28
N MET A 226 -15.33 9.34 -0.38
CA MET A 226 -14.03 8.92 -0.88
C MET A 226 -13.81 9.33 -2.34
N LEU A 227 -14.83 9.15 -3.19
CA LEU A 227 -14.78 9.57 -4.58
C LEU A 227 -14.53 11.07 -4.69
N LEU A 228 -15.31 11.89 -3.96
CA LEU A 228 -15.14 13.34 -3.95
C LEU A 228 -13.77 13.74 -3.39
N TYR A 229 -13.26 13.04 -2.38
CA TYR A 229 -11.94 13.29 -1.81
C TYR A 229 -10.83 13.09 -2.85
N VAL A 230 -10.86 11.95 -3.55
CA VAL A 230 -9.88 11.64 -4.62
C VAL A 230 -10.04 12.59 -5.79
N LEU A 231 -11.28 12.88 -6.19
CA LEU A 231 -11.57 13.76 -7.32
C LEU A 231 -11.06 15.18 -7.06
N GLY A 232 -11.27 15.72 -5.86
CA GLY A 232 -10.77 17.05 -5.50
C GLY A 232 -9.25 17.13 -5.43
N ASP A 233 -8.56 16.01 -5.21
CA ASP A 233 -7.09 15.95 -5.26
C ASP A 233 -6.55 16.08 -6.70
N ASN A 234 -7.35 15.70 -7.69
CA ASN A 234 -6.94 15.65 -9.08
C ASN A 234 -7.55 16.76 -9.97
N ILE A 235 -8.58 17.48 -9.51
CA ILE A 235 -9.20 18.60 -10.24
C ILE A 235 -8.73 19.93 -9.66
N ASP A 236 -8.71 21.00 -10.48
CA ASP A 236 -8.47 22.35 -10.00
C ASP A 236 -9.36 22.73 -8.81
N SER A 237 -8.73 23.30 -7.77
CA SER A 237 -9.37 23.58 -6.49
C SER A 237 -10.54 24.58 -6.57
N VAL A 238 -10.53 25.50 -7.55
CA VAL A 238 -11.60 26.48 -7.77
C VAL A 238 -12.79 25.81 -8.43
N VAL A 239 -12.53 24.99 -9.46
CA VAL A 239 -13.59 24.23 -10.14
C VAL A 239 -14.24 23.22 -9.20
N PHE A 240 -13.43 22.52 -8.40
CA PHE A 240 -13.93 21.57 -7.41
C PHE A 240 -14.79 22.26 -6.33
N ARG A 241 -14.37 23.44 -5.85
CA ARG A 241 -15.18 24.24 -4.92
C ARG A 241 -16.57 24.51 -5.48
N ASP A 242 -16.65 24.95 -6.73
CA ASP A 242 -17.93 25.30 -7.34
C ASP A 242 -18.82 24.06 -7.55
N ILE A 243 -18.24 22.91 -7.89
CA ILE A 243 -18.96 21.62 -7.97
C ILE A 243 -19.55 21.24 -6.61
N VAL A 244 -18.75 21.32 -5.55
CA VAL A 244 -19.19 20.96 -4.19
C VAL A 244 -20.30 21.90 -3.70
N HIS A 245 -20.20 23.19 -3.99
CA HIS A 245 -21.25 24.15 -3.66
C HIS A 245 -22.56 23.86 -4.41
N ASP A 246 -22.51 23.68 -5.72
CA ASP A 246 -23.70 23.38 -6.52
C ASP A 246 -24.34 22.03 -6.10
N LEU A 247 -23.52 21.01 -5.81
CA LEU A 247 -23.99 19.72 -5.32
C LEU A 247 -24.68 19.85 -3.96
N SER A 248 -24.12 20.64 -3.03
CA SER A 248 -24.73 20.89 -1.73
C SER A 248 -26.11 21.57 -1.86
N HIS A 249 -26.23 22.56 -2.74
CA HIS A 249 -27.48 23.27 -2.99
C HIS A 249 -28.55 22.35 -3.60
N ARG A 250 -28.18 21.49 -4.56
CA ARG A 250 -29.11 20.49 -5.12
C ARG A 250 -29.58 19.49 -4.06
N LEU A 251 -28.68 19.03 -3.19
CA LEU A 251 -29.03 18.14 -2.08
C LEU A 251 -30.02 18.80 -1.12
N GLU A 252 -29.79 20.06 -0.76
CA GLU A 252 -30.69 20.85 0.10
C GLU A 252 -32.07 21.03 -0.53
N ALA A 253 -32.14 21.46 -1.79
CA ALA A 253 -33.39 21.67 -2.50
C ALA A 253 -34.23 20.38 -2.60
N TYR A 254 -33.60 19.24 -2.92
CA TYR A 254 -34.29 17.95 -2.99
C TYR A 254 -34.86 17.52 -1.63
N HIS A 255 -34.11 17.74 -0.55
CA HIS A 255 -34.58 17.43 0.78
C HIS A 255 -35.77 18.30 1.19
N ASN A 256 -35.68 19.62 0.96
CA ASN A 256 -36.77 20.53 1.29
C ASN A 256 -38.06 20.15 0.56
N LYS A 257 -37.97 19.79 -0.73
CA LYS A 257 -39.11 19.30 -1.50
C LYS A 257 -39.73 18.04 -0.91
N ASN A 258 -38.93 17.05 -0.54
CA ASN A 258 -39.43 15.81 0.09
C ASN A 258 -40.03 16.04 1.49
N SER A 259 -39.51 17.01 2.25
CA SER A 259 -40.04 17.38 3.56
C SER A 259 -41.40 18.06 3.44
N THR A 260 -41.58 18.96 2.47
CA THR A 260 -42.86 19.64 2.22
C THR A 260 -43.94 18.67 1.76
N VAL A 261 -43.62 17.70 0.89
CA VAL A 261 -44.59 16.67 0.46
C VAL A 261 -45.09 15.86 1.66
N ARG A 262 -44.19 15.40 2.54
CA ARG A 262 -44.55 14.62 3.74
C ARG A 262 -45.41 15.39 4.75
N THR A 263 -45.33 16.72 4.79
CA THR A 263 -46.17 17.55 5.67
C THR A 263 -47.54 17.88 5.07
N VAL A 264 -47.71 17.70 3.75
CA VAL A 264 -49.00 17.91 3.08
C VAL A 264 -49.82 16.61 3.05
N ASP A 265 -49.15 15.45 3.09
CA ASP A 265 -49.79 14.13 3.10
C ASP A 265 -50.10 13.59 4.52
N ALA A 266 -49.84 14.36 5.58
CA ALA A 266 -50.07 14.01 6.99
C ALA A 266 -51.14 14.90 7.62
#